data_AF-A0A932PI25-F1
#
_entry.id   AF-A0A932PI25-F1
#
_cell.length_a   1.000
_cell.length_b   1.000
_cell.length_c   1.000
_cell.angle_alpha   90.00
_cell.angle_beta   90.00
_cell.angle_gamma   90.00
#
_symmetry.space_group_name_H-M   'P 1'
#
loop_
_entity.id
_entity.type
_entity.pdbx_description
1 polymer ?
#
loop_
_entity_poly.entity_id
_entity_poly.type
_entity_poly.pdbx_seq_one_letter_code
_entity_poly.pdbx_strand_id
1 'polypeptide(L)'
;MLQRTVSPALQRWVERYARVGRRNPYLWTWVRQAVEVTTLPCVRADLRDELCDTKALGVMFDVMLDDVADRGGGSALLEALLLLPLGVAAPDLSQFSMDQQAYAELACALWGEIQARARRCPCFEAYADLLRYDYLQLCNVMRYSHLLNRNLLMLNLAEHDLYTPHNMHIMICATLDLMCAPAFDRSELGKLREVVWHAQCMGRIGNLVTTWQRELGEGDFTSGVYARAVSCGEITAADLRAGDSTRIEAVILEGGHEAYFWGRWAKHRRLLLSRGRSLRSFDVRKFLAGFERLICLHLGSRGYK
;
A
#
# COMPACT_ATOMS: atom_id res chain seq x y z
N MET A 1 -7.81 23.65 0.99
CA MET A 1 -7.04 22.55 0.38
C MET A 1 -6.53 23.03 -0.97
N LEU A 2 -5.21 23.13 -1.17
CA LEU A 2 -4.65 23.40 -2.50
C LEU A 2 -4.84 22.13 -3.34
N GLN A 3 -5.67 22.18 -4.38
CA GLN A 3 -5.73 21.16 -5.42
C GLN A 3 -4.40 21.16 -6.16
N ARG A 4 -3.42 20.39 -5.68
CA ARG A 4 -2.24 20.07 -6.48
C ARG A 4 -2.67 19.10 -7.57
N THR A 5 -2.51 19.48 -8.83
CA THR A 5 -2.61 18.59 -9.98
C THR A 5 -1.44 17.60 -9.96
N VAL A 6 -1.65 16.40 -10.51
CA VAL A 6 -0.55 15.46 -10.75
C VAL A 6 0.42 16.03 -11.79
N SER A 7 1.68 15.60 -11.76
CA SER A 7 2.68 16.04 -12.75
C SER A 7 2.27 15.59 -14.16
N PRO A 8 2.75 16.25 -15.23
CA PRO A 8 2.51 15.79 -16.61
C PRO A 8 2.98 14.35 -16.84
N ALA A 9 4.09 13.95 -16.20
CA ALA A 9 4.63 12.59 -16.28
C ALA A 9 3.68 11.56 -15.66
N LEU A 10 3.00 11.90 -14.56
CA LEU A 10 2.03 11.03 -13.90
C LEU A 10 0.65 11.07 -14.59
N GLN A 11 0.25 12.22 -15.15
CA GLN A 11 -1.05 12.43 -15.82
C GLN A 11 -1.31 11.41 -16.93
N ARG A 12 -0.30 11.10 -17.77
CA ARG A 12 -0.39 10.06 -18.80
C ARG A 12 -0.82 8.70 -18.22
N TRP A 13 -0.29 8.33 -17.06
CA TRP A 13 -0.60 7.05 -16.42
C TRP A 13 -1.98 7.06 -15.78
N VAL A 14 -2.39 8.19 -15.19
CA VAL A 14 -3.74 8.41 -14.68
C VAL A 14 -4.78 8.23 -15.80
N GLU A 15 -4.55 8.82 -16.97
CA GLU A 15 -5.44 8.71 -18.13
C GLU A 15 -5.51 7.28 -18.67
N ARG A 16 -4.39 6.56 -18.69
CA ARG A 16 -4.38 5.14 -19.08
C ARG A 16 -5.11 4.27 -18.07
N TYR A 17 -4.90 4.49 -16.78
CA TYR A 17 -5.61 3.79 -15.72
C TYR A 17 -7.11 4.04 -15.82
N ALA A 18 -7.56 5.28 -16.04
CA ALA A 18 -8.98 5.62 -16.14
C ALA A 18 -9.75 4.87 -17.24
N ARG A 19 -9.06 4.28 -18.23
CA ARG A 19 -9.68 3.48 -19.30
C ARG A 19 -9.97 2.03 -18.90
N VAL A 20 -9.26 1.50 -17.91
CA VAL A 20 -9.31 0.07 -17.54
C VAL A 20 -9.61 -0.17 -16.06
N GLY A 21 -9.28 0.81 -15.22
CA GLY A 21 -9.47 0.82 -13.78
C GLY A 21 -10.81 1.39 -13.36
N ARG A 22 -11.15 1.21 -12.08
CA ARG A 22 -12.45 1.60 -11.51
C ARG A 22 -12.35 2.62 -10.38
N ARG A 23 -11.15 2.88 -9.89
CA ARG A 23 -10.93 3.82 -8.77
C ARG A 23 -11.18 5.26 -9.19
N ASN A 24 -11.64 6.07 -8.24
CA ASN A 24 -11.87 7.49 -8.45
C ASN A 24 -10.56 8.19 -8.88
N PRO A 25 -10.55 9.02 -9.95
CA PRO A 25 -9.35 9.77 -10.37
C PRO A 25 -8.71 10.62 -9.26
N TYR A 26 -9.49 11.06 -8.26
CA TYR A 26 -8.97 11.76 -7.07
C TYR A 26 -7.89 10.96 -6.33
N LEU A 27 -7.95 9.62 -6.36
CA LEU A 27 -7.00 8.73 -5.72
C LEU A 27 -5.56 9.08 -6.10
N TRP A 28 -5.29 9.38 -7.37
CA TRP A 28 -3.91 9.61 -7.84
C TRP A 28 -3.33 10.93 -7.35
N THR A 29 -4.16 11.96 -7.22
CA THR A 29 -3.79 13.21 -6.57
C THR A 29 -3.52 12.98 -5.08
N TRP A 30 -4.37 12.21 -4.41
CA TRP A 30 -4.18 11.84 -3.00
C TRP A 30 -2.88 11.04 -2.79
N VAL A 31 -2.63 10.02 -3.63
CA VAL A 31 -1.41 9.21 -3.61
C VAL A 31 -0.18 10.08 -3.79
N ARG A 32 -0.20 11.01 -4.75
CA ARG A 32 0.93 11.90 -5.01
C ARG A 32 1.27 12.79 -3.81
N GLN A 33 0.26 13.25 -3.08
CA GLN A 33 0.46 13.99 -1.82
C GLN A 33 0.98 13.07 -0.70
N ALA A 34 0.43 11.86 -0.58
CA ALA A 34 0.82 10.88 0.42
C ALA A 34 2.30 10.48 0.30
N VAL A 35 2.78 10.18 -0.91
CA VAL A 35 4.19 9.81 -1.13
C VAL A 35 5.13 10.99 -0.90
N GLU A 36 4.70 12.22 -1.19
CA GLU A 36 5.50 13.43 -0.97
C GLU A 36 5.77 13.68 0.51
N VAL A 37 4.72 13.60 1.33
CA VAL A 37 4.84 13.84 2.78
C VAL A 37 5.59 12.72 3.50
N THR A 38 5.58 11.50 2.95
CA THR A 38 6.25 10.32 3.54
C THR A 38 7.63 10.03 2.97
N THR A 39 8.12 10.81 2.00
CA THR A 39 9.48 10.67 1.45
C THR A 39 10.54 10.89 2.53
N LEU A 40 11.54 10.01 2.61
CA LEU A 40 12.66 10.14 3.56
C LEU A 40 13.34 11.51 3.45
N PRO A 41 13.69 12.16 4.58
CA PRO A 41 14.33 13.48 4.55
C PRO A 41 15.73 13.51 3.94
N CYS A 42 16.43 12.36 3.84
CA CYS A 42 17.77 12.27 3.25
C CYS A 42 17.79 12.12 1.73
N VAL A 43 16.63 12.06 1.07
CA VAL A 43 16.54 12.06 -0.40
C VAL A 43 17.05 13.38 -0.94
N ARG A 44 17.89 13.32 -1.98
CA ARG A 44 18.38 14.50 -2.69
C ARG A 44 17.23 15.35 -3.23
N ALA A 45 17.30 16.66 -3.01
CA ALA A 45 16.23 17.58 -3.37
C ALA A 45 15.95 17.61 -4.88
N ASP A 46 16.98 17.50 -5.73
CA ASP A 46 16.87 17.50 -7.19
C ASP A 46 16.23 16.23 -7.76
N LEU A 47 16.25 15.12 -7.01
CA LEU A 47 15.65 13.84 -7.42
C LEU A 47 14.24 13.64 -6.82
N ARG A 48 13.85 14.47 -5.84
CA ARG A 48 12.68 14.23 -5.00
C ARG A 48 11.38 14.20 -5.79
N ASP A 49 11.20 15.07 -6.77
CA ASP A 49 9.94 15.19 -7.51
C ASP A 49 9.71 13.99 -8.44
N GLU A 50 10.70 13.62 -9.25
CA GLU A 50 10.66 12.44 -10.13
C GLU A 50 10.53 11.13 -9.31
N LEU A 51 11.19 11.06 -8.15
CA LEU A 51 11.06 9.93 -7.24
C LEU A 51 9.65 9.82 -6.65
N CYS A 52 9.01 10.94 -6.30
CA CYS A 52 7.62 10.92 -5.84
C CYS A 52 6.66 10.42 -6.93
N ASP A 53 6.87 10.81 -8.19
CA ASP A 53 6.10 10.27 -9.30
C ASP A 53 6.34 8.76 -9.46
N THR A 54 7.58 8.30 -9.36
CA THR A 54 7.93 6.87 -9.43
C THR A 54 7.24 6.06 -8.33
N LYS A 55 7.21 6.59 -7.11
CA LYS A 55 6.48 5.97 -5.99
C LYS A 55 4.98 5.95 -6.22
N ALA A 56 4.41 7.00 -6.80
CA ALA A 56 2.99 7.03 -7.17
C ALA A 56 2.65 5.98 -8.23
N LEU A 57 3.54 5.73 -9.20
CA LEU A 57 3.41 4.62 -10.15
C LEU A 57 3.45 3.26 -9.44
N GLY A 58 4.34 3.10 -8.45
CA GLY A 58 4.39 1.90 -7.61
C GLY A 58 3.07 1.64 -6.86
N VAL A 59 2.49 2.68 -6.25
CA VAL A 59 1.17 2.59 -5.60
C VAL A 59 0.05 2.33 -6.62
N MET A 60 0.14 2.85 -7.85
CA MET A 60 -0.82 2.50 -8.90
C MET A 60 -0.72 1.02 -9.29
N PHE A 61 0.49 0.48 -9.36
CA PHE A 61 0.70 -0.94 -9.62
C PHE A 61 0.15 -1.80 -8.48
N ASP A 62 0.38 -1.39 -7.23
CA ASP A 62 -0.19 -1.99 -6.02
C ASP A 62 -1.73 -2.07 -6.09
N VAL A 63 -2.39 -0.92 -6.30
CA VAL A 63 -3.85 -0.83 -6.48
C VAL A 63 -4.34 -1.73 -7.63
N MET A 64 -3.55 -1.86 -8.71
CA MET A 64 -3.93 -2.74 -9.81
C MET A 64 -3.89 -4.22 -9.42
N LEU A 65 -2.95 -4.64 -8.58
CA LEU A 65 -2.92 -6.00 -8.06
C LEU A 65 -4.05 -6.25 -7.06
N ASP A 66 -4.30 -5.28 -6.18
CA ASP A 66 -5.36 -5.29 -5.17
C ASP A 66 -6.75 -5.45 -5.82
N ASP A 67 -7.04 -4.62 -6.83
CA ASP A 67 -8.28 -4.68 -7.63
C ASP A 67 -8.53 -6.07 -8.27
N VAL A 68 -7.48 -6.83 -8.59
CA VAL A 68 -7.59 -8.18 -9.16
C VAL A 68 -7.71 -9.22 -8.05
N ALA A 69 -7.00 -9.04 -6.94
CA ALA A 69 -7.04 -9.93 -5.78
C ALA A 69 -8.43 -10.00 -5.15
N ASP A 70 -9.13 -8.87 -5.07
CA ASP A 70 -10.45 -8.76 -4.45
C ASP A 70 -11.59 -9.29 -5.32
N ARG A 71 -11.37 -9.47 -6.64
CA ARG A 71 -12.39 -10.01 -7.54
C ARG A 71 -12.44 -11.54 -7.47
N GLY A 72 -13.62 -12.09 -7.18
CA GLY A 72 -13.90 -13.54 -7.05
C GLY A 72 -13.63 -14.44 -8.27
N GLY A 73 -12.97 -13.94 -9.32
CA GLY A 73 -12.56 -14.69 -10.52
C GLY A 73 -11.18 -14.30 -11.07
N GLY A 74 -10.41 -13.49 -10.33
CA GLY A 74 -9.14 -12.91 -10.80
C GLY A 74 -7.91 -13.82 -10.65
N SER A 75 -8.03 -15.05 -10.14
CA SER A 75 -6.87 -15.84 -9.68
C SER A 75 -5.79 -16.06 -10.76
N ALA A 76 -6.17 -16.44 -11.99
CA ALA A 76 -5.21 -16.66 -13.06
C ALA A 76 -4.53 -15.36 -13.53
N LEU A 77 -5.30 -14.28 -13.62
CA LEU A 77 -4.77 -12.95 -13.96
C LEU A 77 -3.85 -12.43 -12.86
N LEU A 78 -4.24 -12.60 -11.60
CA LEU A 78 -3.44 -12.20 -10.44
C LEU A 78 -2.08 -12.91 -10.50
N GLU A 79 -2.06 -14.23 -10.59
CA GLU A 79 -0.80 -14.98 -10.63
C GLU A 79 0.07 -14.55 -11.81
N ALA A 80 -0.51 -14.32 -12.99
CA ALA A 80 0.21 -13.79 -14.14
C ALA A 80 0.89 -12.44 -13.86
N LEU A 81 0.19 -11.51 -13.18
CA LEU A 81 0.73 -10.20 -12.82
C LEU A 81 1.77 -10.28 -11.68
N LEU A 82 1.61 -11.21 -10.73
CA LEU A 82 2.56 -11.44 -9.64
C LEU A 82 3.91 -12.01 -10.11
N LEU A 83 4.00 -12.49 -11.35
CA LEU A 83 5.27 -12.88 -11.97
C LEU A 83 6.14 -11.69 -12.39
N LEU A 84 5.55 -10.49 -12.56
CA LEU A 84 6.29 -9.31 -13.05
C LEU A 84 7.46 -8.95 -12.11
N PRO A 85 7.29 -8.87 -10.78
CA PRO A 85 8.41 -8.56 -9.88
C PRO A 85 9.42 -9.70 -9.71
N LEU A 86 9.08 -10.91 -10.14
CA LEU A 86 10.01 -12.05 -10.13
C LEU A 86 11.01 -12.01 -11.29
N GLY A 87 10.83 -11.11 -12.26
CA GLY A 87 11.68 -11.01 -13.44
C GLY A 87 11.46 -12.16 -14.44
N VAL A 88 10.32 -12.83 -14.36
CA VAL A 88 9.88 -13.80 -15.35
C VAL A 88 9.44 -13.05 -16.62
N ALA A 89 9.49 -13.72 -17.78
CA ALA A 89 8.96 -13.17 -19.02
C ALA A 89 7.52 -12.66 -18.85
N ALA A 90 7.14 -11.68 -19.66
CA ALA A 90 5.79 -11.15 -19.66
C ALA A 90 4.77 -12.29 -19.80
N PRO A 91 3.68 -12.29 -19.01
CA PRO A 91 2.71 -13.37 -19.06
C PRO A 91 2.07 -13.47 -20.45
N ASP A 92 1.75 -14.69 -20.87
CA ASP A 92 0.88 -14.89 -22.02
C ASP A 92 -0.54 -14.44 -21.65
N LEU A 93 -1.03 -13.44 -22.38
CA LEU A 93 -2.32 -12.81 -22.13
C LEU A 93 -3.44 -13.37 -23.02
N SER A 94 -3.13 -14.24 -23.99
CA SER A 94 -4.08 -14.73 -25.00
C SER A 94 -5.29 -15.46 -24.40
N GLN A 95 -5.12 -16.04 -23.21
CA GLN A 95 -6.14 -16.75 -22.44
C GLN A 95 -7.15 -15.84 -21.72
N PHE A 96 -6.90 -14.53 -21.60
CA PHE A 96 -7.74 -13.59 -20.86
C PHE A 96 -8.73 -12.86 -21.78
N SER A 97 -9.80 -12.31 -21.20
CA SER A 97 -10.74 -11.46 -21.95
C SER A 97 -10.08 -10.16 -22.43
N MET A 98 -10.65 -9.47 -23.43
CA MET A 98 -10.09 -8.19 -23.92
C MET A 98 -9.89 -7.15 -22.81
N ASP A 99 -10.83 -7.05 -21.87
CA ASP A 99 -10.73 -6.12 -20.73
C ASP A 99 -9.58 -6.50 -19.80
N GLN A 100 -9.41 -7.79 -19.52
CA GLN A 100 -8.32 -8.31 -18.70
C GLN A 100 -6.96 -8.16 -19.38
N GLN A 101 -6.90 -8.36 -20.71
CA GLN A 101 -5.70 -8.11 -21.51
C GLN A 101 -5.30 -6.64 -21.43
N ALA A 102 -6.22 -5.71 -21.68
CA ALA A 102 -5.95 -4.27 -21.60
C ALA A 102 -5.47 -3.85 -20.19
N TYR A 103 -6.07 -4.44 -19.14
CA TYR A 103 -5.65 -4.23 -17.76
C TYR A 103 -4.22 -4.75 -17.50
N ALA A 104 -3.93 -5.97 -17.95
CA ALA A 104 -2.62 -6.60 -17.80
C ALA A 104 -1.52 -5.88 -18.58
N GLU A 105 -1.81 -5.44 -19.81
CA GLU A 105 -0.89 -4.64 -20.62
C GLU A 105 -0.52 -3.32 -19.93
N LEU A 106 -1.49 -2.66 -19.29
CA LEU A 106 -1.20 -1.48 -18.48
C LEU A 106 -0.29 -1.81 -17.30
N ALA A 107 -0.58 -2.89 -16.56
CA ALA A 107 0.24 -3.33 -15.42
C ALA A 107 1.68 -3.68 -15.85
N CYS A 108 1.86 -4.40 -16.96
CA CYS A 108 3.16 -4.70 -17.56
C CYS A 108 3.92 -3.42 -17.94
N ALA A 109 3.25 -2.48 -18.61
CA ALA A 109 3.87 -1.20 -18.99
C ALA A 109 4.26 -0.36 -17.77
N LEU A 110 3.42 -0.35 -16.73
CA LEU A 110 3.66 0.38 -15.50
C LEU A 110 4.86 -0.21 -14.74
N TRP A 111 4.93 -1.54 -14.64
CA TRP A 111 6.08 -2.24 -14.06
C TRP A 111 7.38 -1.94 -14.81
N GLY A 112 7.33 -1.98 -16.15
CA GLY A 112 8.48 -1.63 -17.00
C GLY A 112 8.97 -0.20 -16.75
N GLU A 113 8.06 0.76 -16.62
CA GLU A 113 8.39 2.14 -16.29
C GLU A 113 9.00 2.28 -14.88
N ILE A 114 8.41 1.65 -13.86
CA ILE A 114 8.95 1.64 -12.49
C ILE A 114 10.39 1.13 -12.49
N GLN A 115 10.63 0.00 -13.16
CA GLN A 115 11.97 -0.60 -13.28
C GLN A 115 12.94 0.33 -14.02
N ALA A 116 12.51 0.94 -15.13
CA ALA A 116 13.33 1.87 -15.89
C ALA A 116 13.73 3.10 -15.05
N ARG A 117 12.80 3.66 -14.25
CA ARG A 117 13.08 4.79 -13.35
C ARG A 117 13.99 4.40 -12.19
N ALA A 118 13.74 3.26 -11.55
CA ALA A 118 14.57 2.76 -10.45
C ALA A 118 16.04 2.59 -10.91
N ARG A 119 16.28 2.04 -12.10
CA ARG A 119 17.63 1.85 -12.66
C ARG A 119 18.40 3.14 -12.91
N ARG A 120 17.72 4.29 -13.05
CA ARG A 120 18.37 5.60 -13.19
C ARG A 120 18.80 6.21 -11.86
N CYS A 121 18.37 5.64 -10.73
CA CYS A 121 18.67 6.19 -9.42
C CYS A 121 20.17 5.99 -9.08
N PRO A 122 20.84 6.98 -8.44
CA PRO A 122 22.29 6.95 -8.20
C PRO A 122 22.78 5.72 -7.42
N CYS A 123 21.95 5.17 -6.54
CA CYS A 123 22.29 4.04 -5.69
C CYS A 123 21.48 2.78 -6.03
N PHE A 124 20.97 2.64 -7.27
CA PHE A 124 20.17 1.49 -7.70
C PHE A 124 20.82 0.15 -7.34
N GLU A 125 22.04 -0.09 -7.80
CA GLU A 125 22.76 -1.37 -7.60
C GLU A 125 22.90 -1.74 -6.12
N ALA A 126 23.03 -0.74 -5.22
CA ALA A 126 23.20 -0.98 -3.79
C ALA A 126 21.93 -1.49 -3.10
N TYR A 127 20.75 -1.31 -3.72
CA TYR A 127 19.45 -1.60 -3.14
C TYR A 127 18.54 -2.43 -4.05
N ALA A 128 19.00 -2.87 -5.23
CA ALA A 128 18.20 -3.60 -6.21
C ALA A 128 17.59 -4.89 -5.62
N ASP A 129 18.40 -5.67 -4.90
CA ASP A 129 17.93 -6.90 -4.23
C ASP A 129 16.90 -6.62 -3.14
N LEU A 130 17.09 -5.54 -2.39
CA LEU A 130 16.15 -5.11 -1.36
C LEU A 130 14.82 -4.66 -1.97
N LEU A 131 14.87 -3.92 -3.08
CA LEU A 131 13.68 -3.47 -3.80
C LEU A 131 12.90 -4.67 -4.34
N ARG A 132 13.60 -5.63 -4.95
CA ARG A 132 13.01 -6.89 -5.39
C ARG A 132 12.32 -7.60 -4.23
N TYR A 133 13.02 -7.77 -3.10
CA TYR A 133 12.45 -8.40 -1.91
C TYR A 133 11.19 -7.69 -1.40
N ASP A 134 11.20 -6.36 -1.32
CA ASP A 134 10.03 -5.60 -0.85
C ASP A 134 8.83 -5.75 -1.79
N TYR A 135 9.03 -5.84 -3.11
CA TYR A 135 7.96 -6.20 -4.05
C TYR A 135 7.47 -7.65 -3.88
N LEU A 136 8.33 -8.60 -3.49
CA LEU A 136 7.87 -9.96 -3.18
C LEU A 136 6.97 -9.99 -1.94
N GLN A 137 7.23 -9.12 -0.96
CA GLN A 137 6.31 -8.96 0.19
C GLN A 137 4.96 -8.39 -0.26
N LEU A 138 4.97 -7.45 -1.23
CA LEU A 138 3.74 -6.98 -1.85
C LEU A 138 3.00 -8.12 -2.56
N CYS A 139 3.69 -8.94 -3.35
CA CYS A 139 3.07 -10.09 -4.00
C CYS A 139 2.47 -11.07 -2.98
N ASN A 140 3.14 -11.27 -1.84
CA ASN A 140 2.65 -12.14 -0.78
C ASN A 140 1.35 -11.62 -0.15
N VAL A 141 1.23 -10.31 0.10
CA VAL A 141 -0.03 -9.76 0.62
C VAL A 141 -1.17 -9.89 -0.39
N MET A 142 -0.91 -9.74 -1.69
CA MET A 142 -1.95 -9.93 -2.71
C MET A 142 -2.50 -11.35 -2.76
N ARG A 143 -1.61 -12.35 -2.64
CA ARG A 143 -2.02 -13.76 -2.49
C ARG A 143 -2.80 -14.00 -1.21
N TYR A 144 -2.34 -13.42 -0.10
CA TYR A 144 -3.04 -13.53 1.18
C TYR A 144 -4.45 -12.93 1.11
N SER A 145 -4.61 -11.71 0.58
CA SER A 145 -5.92 -11.07 0.41
C SER A 145 -6.86 -11.90 -0.47
N HIS A 146 -6.36 -12.37 -1.61
CA HIS A 146 -7.15 -13.24 -2.51
C HIS A 146 -7.60 -14.53 -1.83
N LEU A 147 -6.72 -15.16 -1.04
CA LEU A 147 -7.03 -16.37 -0.30
C LEU A 147 -8.04 -16.11 0.83
N LEU A 148 -7.86 -15.03 1.59
CA LEU A 148 -8.72 -14.64 2.70
C LEU A 148 -10.16 -14.36 2.23
N ASN A 149 -10.34 -13.60 1.15
CA ASN A 149 -11.66 -13.30 0.60
C ASN A 149 -12.41 -14.56 0.11
N ARG A 150 -11.68 -15.65 -0.20
CA ARG A 150 -12.27 -16.96 -0.54
C ARG A 150 -12.43 -17.89 0.67
N ASN A 151 -11.70 -17.63 1.74
CA ASN A 151 -11.73 -18.44 2.96
C ASN A 151 -11.73 -17.58 4.23
N LEU A 152 -12.89 -17.02 4.55
CA LEU A 152 -13.09 -16.18 5.72
C LEU A 152 -12.81 -16.87 7.07
N LEU A 153 -12.65 -18.20 7.11
CA LEU A 153 -12.21 -18.90 8.32
C LEU A 153 -10.76 -18.62 8.68
N MET A 154 -9.96 -18.09 7.74
CA MET A 154 -8.59 -17.66 8.00
C MET A 154 -8.52 -16.31 8.72
N LEU A 155 -9.62 -15.56 8.78
CA LEU A 155 -9.63 -14.19 9.26
C LEU A 155 -9.19 -14.12 10.73
N ASN A 156 -8.00 -13.57 10.97
CA ASN A 156 -7.45 -13.38 12.31
C ASN A 156 -6.52 -12.16 12.36
N LEU A 157 -6.34 -11.60 13.56
CA LEU A 157 -5.52 -10.40 13.74
C LEU A 157 -4.02 -10.62 13.53
N ALA A 158 -3.50 -11.80 13.87
CA ALA A 158 -2.07 -12.05 13.82
C ALA A 158 -1.56 -12.05 12.38
N GLU A 159 -2.22 -12.79 11.49
CA GLU A 159 -1.90 -12.82 10.06
C GLU A 159 -2.24 -11.49 9.38
N HIS A 160 -3.37 -10.85 9.73
CA HIS A 160 -3.68 -9.52 9.23
C HIS A 160 -2.54 -8.53 9.53
N ASP A 161 -2.05 -8.50 10.76
CA ASP A 161 -0.98 -7.59 11.19
C ASP A 161 0.38 -7.92 10.60
N LEU A 162 0.61 -9.19 10.27
CA LEU A 162 1.85 -9.64 9.65
C LEU A 162 1.91 -9.28 8.16
N TYR A 163 0.83 -9.56 7.41
CA TYR A 163 0.86 -9.48 5.95
C TYR A 163 0.34 -8.14 5.41
N THR A 164 -0.81 -7.66 5.90
CA THR A 164 -1.50 -6.51 5.28
C THR A 164 -0.76 -5.16 5.32
N PRO A 165 0.15 -4.87 6.27
CA PRO A 165 0.89 -3.61 6.22
C PRO A 165 1.67 -3.41 4.92
N HIS A 166 2.11 -4.49 4.26
CA HIS A 166 2.87 -4.40 3.01
C HIS A 166 2.06 -3.82 1.84
N ASN A 167 0.72 -3.90 1.88
CA ASN A 167 -0.20 -3.28 0.91
C ASN A 167 -0.21 -1.72 1.00
N MET A 168 0.55 -1.13 1.92
CA MET A 168 0.71 0.33 1.95
C MET A 168 1.85 0.82 1.05
N HIS A 169 2.63 -0.08 0.45
CA HIS A 169 3.78 0.24 -0.39
C HIS A 169 4.89 1.07 0.31
N ILE A 170 4.83 1.26 1.63
CA ILE A 170 5.73 2.17 2.38
C ILE A 170 7.16 1.62 2.45
N MET A 171 7.35 0.31 2.66
CA MET A 171 8.69 -0.29 2.62
C MET A 171 9.35 -0.14 1.24
N ILE A 172 8.58 -0.38 0.17
CA ILE A 172 9.05 -0.20 -1.21
C ILE A 172 9.43 1.27 -1.48
N CYS A 173 8.56 2.21 -1.06
CA CYS A 173 8.83 3.64 -1.16
C CYS A 173 10.11 4.04 -0.43
N ALA A 174 10.37 3.51 0.78
CA ALA A 174 11.59 3.80 1.51
C ALA A 174 12.83 3.22 0.82
N THR A 175 12.72 2.05 0.18
CA THR A 175 13.82 1.47 -0.60
C THR A 175 14.11 2.30 -1.86
N LEU A 176 13.09 2.79 -2.55
CA LEU A 176 13.26 3.76 -3.65
C LEU A 176 13.87 5.09 -3.17
N ASP A 177 13.50 5.56 -1.98
CA ASP A 177 14.10 6.75 -1.36
C ASP A 177 15.61 6.55 -1.10
N LEU A 178 16.02 5.37 -0.62
CA LEU A 178 17.42 5.02 -0.42
C LEU A 178 18.23 5.02 -1.72
N MET A 179 17.61 4.59 -2.84
CA MET A 179 18.25 4.65 -4.16
C MET A 179 18.58 6.08 -4.61
N CYS A 180 17.90 7.09 -4.05
CA CYS A 180 18.10 8.52 -4.30
C CYS A 180 18.79 9.28 -3.14
N ALA A 181 19.33 8.56 -2.15
CA ALA A 181 19.93 9.13 -0.95
C ALA A 181 21.41 8.69 -0.79
N PRO A 182 22.34 9.17 -1.64
CA PRO A 182 23.75 8.77 -1.59
C PRO A 182 24.47 9.13 -0.29
N ALA A 183 23.92 10.06 0.50
CA ALA A 183 24.45 10.44 1.81
C ALA A 183 23.96 9.56 2.97
N PHE A 184 23.05 8.60 2.72
CA PHE A 184 22.57 7.68 3.76
C PHE A 184 23.67 6.70 4.17
N ASP A 185 23.92 6.57 5.48
CA ASP A 185 24.87 5.60 6.02
C ASP A 185 24.27 4.19 5.95
N ARG A 186 24.80 3.36 5.05
CA ARG A 186 24.33 1.98 4.83
C ARG A 186 24.43 1.10 6.08
N SER A 187 25.30 1.42 7.03
CA SER A 187 25.37 0.70 8.31
C SER A 187 24.10 0.87 9.16
N GLU A 188 23.29 1.89 8.86
CA GLU A 188 22.03 2.17 9.54
C GLU A 188 20.81 1.47 8.92
N LEU A 189 20.99 0.68 7.84
CA LEU A 189 19.89 0.07 7.09
C LEU A 189 18.93 -0.75 7.96
N GLY A 190 19.46 -1.59 8.86
CA GLY A 190 18.62 -2.39 9.76
C GLY A 190 17.74 -1.54 10.69
N LYS A 191 18.31 -0.47 11.25
CA LYS A 191 17.59 0.48 12.10
C LYS A 191 16.51 1.22 11.31
N LEU A 192 16.84 1.65 10.08
CA LEU A 192 15.88 2.31 9.21
C LEU A 192 14.71 1.39 8.91
N ARG A 193 14.97 0.11 8.57
CA ARG A 193 13.90 -0.84 8.27
C ARG A 193 12.93 -1.04 9.44
N GLU A 194 13.42 -1.06 10.68
CA GLU A 194 12.54 -1.10 11.86
C GLU A 194 11.68 0.17 11.99
N VAL A 195 12.27 1.35 11.77
CA VAL A 195 11.56 2.64 11.79
C VAL A 195 10.49 2.70 10.70
N VAL A 196 10.82 2.30 9.46
CA VAL A 196 9.89 2.30 8.33
C VAL A 196 8.80 1.24 8.53
N TRP A 197 9.09 0.09 9.16
CA TRP A 197 8.06 -0.89 9.52
C TRP A 197 6.98 -0.29 10.41
N HIS A 198 7.36 0.44 11.47
CA HIS A 198 6.38 1.11 12.31
C HIS A 198 5.60 2.20 11.55
N ALA A 199 6.26 2.93 10.65
CA ALA A 199 5.62 3.90 9.78
C ALA A 199 4.60 3.25 8.82
N GLN A 200 4.94 2.08 8.28
CA GLN A 200 4.06 1.27 7.45
C GLN A 200 2.81 0.84 8.22
N CYS A 201 2.96 0.34 9.44
CA CYS A 201 1.81 0.01 10.28
C CYS A 201 0.93 1.24 10.58
N MET A 202 1.53 2.41 10.80
CA MET A 202 0.76 3.67 10.96
C MET A 202 -0.04 4.00 9.71
N GLY A 203 0.55 3.87 8.53
CA GLY A 203 -0.15 4.04 7.25
C GLY A 203 -1.30 3.05 7.08
N ARG A 204 -1.05 1.75 7.37
CA ARG A 204 -2.07 0.69 7.26
C ARG A 204 -3.26 0.94 8.17
N ILE A 205 -3.00 1.37 9.40
CA ILE A 205 -4.05 1.74 10.34
C ILE A 205 -4.85 2.94 9.82
N GLY A 206 -4.17 3.98 9.31
CA GLY A 206 -4.86 5.12 8.71
C GLY A 206 -5.75 4.72 7.53
N ASN A 207 -5.29 3.77 6.71
CA ASN A 207 -6.10 3.23 5.64
C ASN A 207 -7.33 2.48 6.17
N LEU A 208 -7.13 1.43 6.97
CA LEU A 208 -8.22 0.53 7.37
C LEU A 208 -9.34 1.24 8.14
N VAL A 209 -9.04 2.22 9.00
CA VAL A 209 -10.08 2.93 9.79
C VAL A 209 -10.91 3.91 8.96
N THR A 210 -10.55 4.12 7.69
CA THR A 210 -11.25 5.06 6.79
C THR A 210 -11.79 4.40 5.52
N THR A 211 -11.46 3.14 5.25
CA THR A 211 -11.91 2.41 4.06
C THR A 211 -12.83 1.23 4.35
N TRP A 212 -12.85 0.70 5.58
CA TRP A 212 -13.62 -0.51 5.89
C TRP A 212 -15.12 -0.40 5.56
N GLN A 213 -15.76 0.76 5.73
CA GLN A 213 -17.19 0.91 5.38
C GLN A 213 -17.44 0.75 3.88
N ARG A 214 -16.52 1.26 3.05
CA ARG A 214 -16.56 1.07 1.59
C ARG A 214 -16.33 -0.41 1.25
N GLU A 215 -15.30 -1.00 1.85
CA GLU A 215 -14.92 -2.42 1.67
C GLU A 215 -16.08 -3.36 2.02
N LEU A 216 -16.87 -3.04 3.06
CA LEU A 216 -18.08 -3.77 3.43
C LEU A 216 -19.10 -3.83 2.29
N GLY A 217 -19.31 -2.71 1.58
CA GLY A 217 -20.22 -2.64 0.44
C GLY A 217 -19.69 -3.37 -0.80
N GLU A 218 -18.38 -3.61 -0.87
CA GLU A 218 -17.72 -4.34 -1.95
C GLU A 218 -17.56 -5.85 -1.65
N GLY A 219 -17.89 -6.28 -0.42
CA GLY A 219 -17.67 -7.66 0.03
C GLY A 219 -16.20 -8.00 0.28
N ASP A 220 -15.35 -6.99 0.46
CA ASP A 220 -13.95 -7.16 0.86
C ASP A 220 -13.85 -7.17 2.39
N PHE A 221 -13.40 -8.30 2.94
CA PHE A 221 -13.28 -8.51 4.38
C PHE A 221 -11.82 -8.53 4.86
N THR A 222 -10.89 -8.05 4.04
CA THR A 222 -9.46 -8.01 4.38
C THR A 222 -9.10 -6.96 5.42
N SER A 223 -10.03 -6.07 5.76
CA SER A 223 -9.85 -5.01 6.75
C SER A 223 -9.65 -5.54 8.18
N GLY A 224 -8.73 -4.92 8.91
CA GLY A 224 -8.40 -5.32 10.29
C GLY A 224 -9.56 -5.18 11.28
N VAL A 225 -10.54 -4.31 11.00
CA VAL A 225 -11.73 -4.15 11.84
C VAL A 225 -12.59 -5.42 11.86
N TYR A 226 -12.71 -6.13 10.73
CA TYR A 226 -13.41 -7.42 10.69
C TYR A 226 -12.63 -8.48 11.45
N ALA A 227 -11.31 -8.54 11.25
CA ALA A 227 -10.45 -9.46 11.98
C ALA A 227 -10.54 -9.26 13.49
N ARG A 228 -10.64 -8.01 13.96
CA ARG A 228 -10.84 -7.70 15.37
C ARG A 228 -12.21 -8.16 15.86
N ALA A 229 -13.28 -7.80 15.17
CA ALA A 229 -14.64 -8.16 15.55
C ALA A 229 -14.85 -9.68 15.60
N VAL A 230 -14.29 -10.42 14.62
CA VAL A 230 -14.26 -11.89 14.64
C VAL A 230 -13.44 -12.41 15.83
N SER A 231 -12.26 -11.84 16.09
CA SER A 231 -11.43 -12.25 17.23
C SER A 231 -12.09 -11.97 18.60
N CYS A 232 -13.01 -11.01 18.67
CA CYS A 232 -13.81 -10.73 19.87
C CYS A 232 -15.04 -11.65 20.00
N GLY A 233 -15.39 -12.40 18.96
CA GLY A 233 -16.62 -13.20 18.92
C GLY A 233 -17.91 -12.39 18.71
N GLU A 234 -17.80 -11.14 18.25
CA GLU A 234 -18.96 -10.26 18.03
C GLU A 234 -19.63 -10.49 16.66
N ILE A 235 -18.84 -10.94 15.68
CA ILE A 235 -19.29 -11.47 14.39
C ILE A 235 -18.53 -12.76 14.08
N THR A 236 -19.09 -13.57 13.20
CA THR A 236 -18.48 -14.82 12.72
C THR A 236 -18.21 -14.75 11.21
N ALA A 237 -17.40 -15.67 10.70
CA ALA A 237 -17.25 -15.84 9.26
C ALA A 237 -18.59 -16.17 8.56
N ALA A 238 -19.54 -16.77 9.27
CA ALA A 238 -20.88 -17.02 8.72
C ALA A 238 -21.68 -15.72 8.58
N ASP A 239 -21.58 -14.80 9.55
CA ASP A 239 -22.21 -13.48 9.48
C ASP A 239 -21.67 -12.67 8.29
N LEU A 240 -20.34 -12.69 8.10
CA LEU A 240 -19.68 -12.03 6.95
C LEU A 240 -20.16 -12.62 5.61
N ARG A 241 -20.31 -13.95 5.51
CA ARG A 241 -20.85 -14.61 4.30
C ARG A 241 -22.33 -14.31 4.07
N ALA A 242 -23.11 -14.18 5.14
CA ALA A 242 -24.54 -13.87 5.04
C ALA A 242 -24.77 -12.45 4.49
N GLY A 243 -23.78 -11.55 4.62
CA GLY A 243 -23.80 -10.24 3.98
C GLY A 243 -24.75 -9.24 4.63
N ASP A 244 -25.06 -9.39 5.92
CA ASP A 244 -25.84 -8.39 6.67
C ASP A 244 -24.96 -7.19 7.03
N SER A 245 -24.71 -6.33 6.03
CA SER A 245 -23.83 -5.18 6.15
C SER A 245 -24.28 -4.21 7.24
N THR A 246 -25.59 -4.03 7.44
CA THR A 246 -26.13 -3.14 8.49
C THR A 246 -25.75 -3.63 9.88
N ARG A 247 -25.91 -4.93 10.14
CA ARG A 247 -25.51 -5.54 11.41
C ARG A 247 -24.00 -5.47 11.61
N ILE A 248 -23.22 -5.81 10.59
CA ILE A 248 -21.74 -5.78 10.65
C ILE A 248 -21.23 -4.37 10.95
N GLU A 249 -21.79 -3.36 10.27
CA GLU A 249 -21.45 -1.96 10.49
C GLU A 249 -21.78 -1.51 11.92
N ALA A 250 -22.97 -1.85 12.43
CA ALA A 250 -23.35 -1.52 13.80
C ALA A 250 -22.37 -2.14 14.84
N VAL A 251 -22.02 -3.41 14.68
CA VAL A 251 -21.05 -4.09 15.55
C VAL A 251 -19.69 -3.40 15.52
N ILE A 252 -19.21 -3.00 14.35
CA ILE A 252 -17.90 -2.35 14.21
C ILE A 252 -17.88 -0.98 14.90
N LEU A 253 -18.95 -0.19 14.73
CA LEU A 253 -19.08 1.15 15.31
C LEU A 253 -19.24 1.10 16.84
N GLU A 254 -20.08 0.19 17.36
CA GLU A 254 -20.38 0.07 18.79
C GLU A 254 -19.28 -0.66 19.57
N GLY A 255 -18.60 -1.63 18.96
CA GLY A 255 -17.57 -2.46 19.59
C GLY A 255 -16.22 -1.78 19.80
N GLY A 256 -16.07 -0.51 19.43
CA GLY A 256 -14.82 0.24 19.64
C GLY A 256 -13.64 -0.26 18.81
N HIS A 257 -13.90 -0.92 17.68
CA HIS A 257 -12.87 -1.54 16.84
C HIS A 257 -11.94 -0.50 16.18
N GLU A 258 -12.48 0.64 15.74
CA GLU A 258 -11.64 1.76 15.28
C GLU A 258 -10.74 2.31 16.40
N ALA A 259 -11.28 2.45 17.62
CA ALA A 259 -10.53 2.95 18.79
C ALA A 259 -9.36 2.02 19.16
N TYR A 260 -9.54 0.70 19.03
CA TYR A 260 -8.46 -0.27 19.17
C TYR A 260 -7.29 0.05 18.22
N PHE A 261 -7.59 0.29 16.94
CA PHE A 261 -6.56 0.62 15.95
C PHE A 261 -5.93 2.00 16.20
N TRP A 262 -6.67 2.98 16.69
CA TRP A 262 -6.09 4.26 17.11
C TRP A 262 -5.07 4.11 18.24
N GLY A 263 -5.36 3.27 19.24
CA GLY A 263 -4.40 2.93 20.28
C GLY A 263 -3.12 2.30 19.72
N ARG A 264 -3.26 1.44 18.70
CA ARG A 264 -2.11 0.86 17.99
C ARG A 264 -1.34 1.88 17.17
N TRP A 265 -2.01 2.79 16.48
CA TRP A 265 -1.35 3.87 15.73
C TRP A 265 -0.46 4.69 16.67
N ALA A 266 -0.98 5.07 17.84
CA ALA A 266 -0.21 5.78 18.86
C ALA A 266 0.95 4.94 19.43
N LYS A 267 0.80 3.61 19.55
CA LYS A 267 1.89 2.70 19.90
C LYS A 267 2.99 2.69 18.83
N HIS A 268 2.64 2.52 17.55
CA HIS A 268 3.61 2.52 16.45
C HIS A 268 4.34 3.86 16.33
N ARG A 269 3.63 4.99 16.52
CA ARG A 269 4.25 6.32 16.59
C ARG A 269 5.33 6.43 17.67
N ARG A 270 5.04 5.94 18.88
CA ARG A 270 6.02 5.93 19.99
C ARG A 270 7.21 5.03 19.69
N LEU A 271 6.95 3.85 19.12
CA LEU A 271 8.01 2.91 18.74
C LEU A 271 8.93 3.48 17.66
N LEU A 272 8.35 4.05 16.59
CA LEU A 272 9.07 4.75 15.53
C LEU A 272 10.03 5.80 16.12
N LEU A 273 9.54 6.67 17.00
CA LEU A 273 10.39 7.67 17.66
C LEU A 273 11.49 7.05 18.50
N SER A 274 11.17 6.01 19.28
CA SER A 274 12.13 5.37 20.19
C SER A 274 13.27 4.68 19.43
N ARG A 275 12.94 3.94 18.36
CA ARG A 275 13.90 3.20 17.51
C ARG A 275 14.72 4.15 16.64
N GLY A 276 14.09 5.21 16.17
CA GLY A 276 14.73 6.26 15.37
C GLY A 276 15.77 7.11 16.09
N ARG A 277 15.85 7.07 17.44
CA ARG A 277 16.85 7.86 18.20
C ARG A 277 18.29 7.54 17.82
N SER A 278 18.54 6.34 17.31
CA SER A 278 19.87 5.85 16.95
C SER A 278 20.22 6.01 15.47
N LEU A 279 19.30 6.56 14.66
CA LEU A 279 19.52 6.93 13.26
C LEU A 279 20.14 8.32 13.18
N ARG A 280 21.21 8.46 12.42
CA ARG A 280 21.95 9.71 12.22
C ARG A 280 21.85 10.25 10.80
N SER A 281 21.52 9.41 9.83
CA SER A 281 21.41 9.80 8.41
C SER A 281 20.34 10.87 8.13
N PHE A 282 19.34 11.01 9.00
CA PHE A 282 18.36 12.10 8.94
C PHE A 282 17.62 12.28 10.27
N ASP A 283 16.92 13.41 10.40
CA ASP A 283 16.03 13.68 11.53
C ASP A 283 14.74 12.85 11.43
N VAL A 284 14.63 11.80 12.25
CA VAL A 284 13.45 10.93 12.30
C VAL A 284 12.15 11.68 12.65
N ARG A 285 12.22 12.82 13.34
CA ARG A 285 11.02 13.61 13.66
C ARG A 285 10.39 14.21 12.40
N LYS A 286 11.21 14.62 11.43
CA LYS A 286 10.72 15.09 10.12
C LYS A 286 10.03 13.96 9.35
N PHE A 287 10.58 12.75 9.42
CA PHE A 287 9.94 11.58 8.83
C PHE A 287 8.60 11.26 9.51
N LEU A 288 8.56 11.26 10.85
CA LEU A 288 7.32 11.04 11.59
C LEU A 288 6.25 12.08 11.26
N ALA A 289 6.61 13.37 11.19
CA ALA A 289 5.68 14.44 10.85
C ALA A 289 4.98 14.19 9.49
N GLY A 290 5.66 13.53 8.57
CA GLY A 290 5.09 13.03 7.31
C GLY A 290 3.91 12.07 7.52
N PHE A 291 4.03 11.12 8.44
CA PHE A 291 2.96 10.16 8.77
C PHE A 291 1.85 10.76 9.62
N GLU A 292 2.17 11.74 10.47
CA GLU A 292 1.16 12.56 11.15
C GLU A 292 0.34 13.40 10.16
N ARG A 293 0.96 13.81 9.05
CA ARG A 293 0.22 14.44 7.95
C ARG A 293 -0.55 13.42 7.11
N LEU A 294 0.03 12.24 6.86
CA LEU A 294 -0.63 11.16 6.12
C LEU A 294 -1.94 10.74 6.80
N ILE A 295 -1.97 10.65 8.13
CA ILE A 295 -3.20 10.29 8.84
C ILE A 295 -4.30 11.35 8.65
N CYS A 296 -3.95 12.64 8.66
CA CYS A 296 -4.88 13.71 8.32
C CYS A 296 -5.39 13.59 6.87
N LEU A 297 -4.52 13.19 5.92
CA LEU A 297 -4.93 12.94 4.54
C LEU A 297 -5.90 11.76 4.43
N HIS A 298 -5.73 10.69 5.21
CA HIS A 298 -6.68 9.57 5.23
C HIS A 298 -8.03 9.98 5.82
N LEU A 299 -8.02 10.69 6.95
CA LEU A 299 -9.24 11.15 7.62
C LEU A 299 -10.03 12.14 6.77
N GLY A 300 -9.32 13.08 6.12
CA GLY A 300 -9.94 14.07 5.23
C GLY A 300 -10.49 13.50 3.93
N SER A 301 -10.19 12.22 3.61
CA SER A 301 -10.67 11.53 2.41
C SER A 301 -11.59 10.34 2.72
N ARG A 302 -12.07 10.17 3.96
CA ARG A 302 -13.03 9.10 4.31
C ARG A 302 -14.23 9.14 3.35
N GLY A 303 -14.48 8.02 2.68
CA GLY A 303 -15.54 7.87 1.67
C GLY A 303 -15.21 8.34 0.24
N TYR A 304 -14.03 8.94 -0.01
CA TYR A 304 -13.61 9.43 -1.33
C TYR A 304 -12.52 8.59 -2.01
N LYS A 305 -11.92 7.65 -1.28
CA LYS A 305 -10.83 6.77 -1.72
C LYS A 305 -11.23 5.31 -1.67
#